data_AF-A0A530BRM1-F1
#
_entry.id   AF-A0A530BRM1-F1
#
_cell.length_a   1.000
_cell.length_b   1.000
_cell.length_c   1.000
_cell.angle_alpha   90.00
_cell.angle_beta   90.00
_cell.angle_gamma   90.00
#
_symmetry.space_group_name_H-M   'P 1'
#
loop_
_entity.id
_entity.type
_entity.pdbx_description
1 polymer ?
#
loop_
_entity_poly.entity_id
_entity_poly.type
_entity_poly.pdbx_seq_one_letter_code
_entity_poly.pdbx_strand_id
1 'polypeptide(L)' 'ADTARLDLAPQAAGFLAASLGLSRMFRDDLEQLEAGMLFYDAFFRWCRDAADETHNWPAGGKAP' A
#
# COMPACT_ATOMS: atom_id res chain seq x y z
N ALA A 1 1.73 13.49 7.24
CA ALA A 1 0.77 12.77 8.08
C ALA A 1 -0.46 13.66 8.27
N ASP A 2 -1.64 13.07 8.08
CA ASP A 2 -2.99 13.66 8.16
C ASP A 2 -3.17 15.14 7.75
N THR A 3 -2.67 15.49 6.57
CA THR A 3 -2.87 16.82 5.98
C THR A 3 -4.00 16.84 4.94
N ALA A 4 -4.63 15.69 4.68
CA ALA A 4 -5.51 15.45 3.52
C ALA A 4 -4.86 15.82 2.15
N ARG A 5 -3.54 15.99 2.10
CA ARG A 5 -2.78 16.32 0.90
C ARG A 5 -2.23 15.06 0.25
N LEU A 6 -3.06 14.41 -0.55
CA LEU A 6 -2.68 13.19 -1.28
C LEU A 6 -1.74 13.46 -2.46
N ASP A 7 -1.60 14.74 -2.85
CA ASP A 7 -0.73 15.21 -3.93
C ASP A 7 0.76 15.22 -3.55
N LEU A 8 1.09 15.11 -2.26
CA LEU A 8 2.48 15.16 -1.79
C LEU A 8 3.30 13.95 -2.20
N ALA A 9 2.66 12.80 -2.41
CA ALA A 9 3.29 11.58 -2.88
C ALA A 9 2.29 10.75 -3.68
N PRO A 10 2.66 10.21 -4.86
CA PRO A 10 1.73 9.44 -5.69
C PRO A 10 1.16 8.21 -4.97
N GLN A 11 1.86 7.67 -3.98
CA GLN A 11 1.44 6.52 -3.17
C GLN A 11 0.39 6.88 -2.11
N ALA A 12 0.22 8.16 -1.76
CA ALA A 12 -0.59 8.59 -0.63
C ALA A 12 -2.08 8.20 -0.78
N ALA A 13 -2.63 8.33 -1.98
CA ALA A 13 -4.03 7.97 -2.24
C ALA A 13 -4.29 6.46 -2.08
N GLY A 14 -3.37 5.62 -2.56
CA GLY A 14 -3.46 4.17 -2.42
C GLY A 14 -3.32 3.71 -0.96
N PHE A 15 -2.39 4.31 -0.23
CA PHE A 15 -2.22 4.07 1.20
C PHE A 15 -3.50 4.43 1.98
N LEU A 16 -4.08 5.61 1.74
CA LEU A 16 -5.32 6.02 2.39
C LEU A 16 -6.48 5.06 2.06
N ALA A 17 -6.62 4.64 0.80
CA ALA A 17 -7.66 3.70 0.40
C ALA A 17 -7.57 2.37 1.16
N ALA A 18 -6.36 1.82 1.32
CA ALA A 18 -6.14 0.60 2.09
C ALA A 18 -6.44 0.78 3.59
N SER A 19 -5.97 1.88 4.21
CA SER A 19 -6.24 2.18 5.61
C SER A 19 -7.74 2.36 5.90
N LEU A 20 -8.48 3.02 5.00
CA LEU A 20 -9.94 3.14 5.10
C LEU A 20 -10.63 1.78 4.92
N GLY A 21 -10.15 0.95 4.00
CA GLY A 21 -10.63 -0.41 3.81
C GLY A 21 -10.51 -1.24 5.09
N LEU A 22 -9.33 -1.25 5.72
CA LEU A 22 -9.10 -1.89 7.01
C LEU A 22 -10.09 -1.38 8.08
N SER A 23 -10.30 -0.07 8.15
CA SER A 23 -11.24 0.55 9.11
C SER A 23 -12.70 0.17 8.87
N ARG A 24 -13.06 -0.30 7.66
CA ARG A 24 -14.40 -0.80 7.34
C ARG A 24 -14.53 -2.31 7.49
N MET A 25 -13.42 -3.04 7.47
CA MET A 25 -13.39 -4.48 7.70
C MET A 25 -13.44 -4.83 9.18
N PHE A 26 -12.81 -4.02 10.04
CA PHE A 26 -12.68 -4.26 11.47
C PHE A 26 -13.40 -3.19 12.27
N ARG A 27 -14.25 -3.61 13.22
CA ARG A 27 -14.91 -2.71 14.18
C ARG A 27 -14.11 -2.56 15.47
N ASP A 28 -13.35 -3.60 15.82
CA ASP A 28 -12.44 -3.61 16.95
C ASP A 28 -11.08 -3.05 16.52
N ASP A 29 -10.53 -2.13 17.32
CA ASP A 29 -9.31 -1.40 16.99
C ASP A 29 -8.04 -2.24 17.15
N LEU A 30 -8.03 -3.19 18.09
CA LEU A 30 -6.92 -4.11 18.27
C LEU A 30 -6.87 -5.14 17.13
N GLU A 31 -8.02 -5.66 16.70
CA GLU A 31 -8.07 -6.53 15.53
C GLU A 31 -7.62 -5.80 14.26
N GLN A 32 -8.05 -4.55 14.09
CA GLN A 32 -7.62 -3.71 12.98
C GLN A 32 -6.11 -3.44 13.01
N LEU A 33 -5.56 -3.13 14.20
CA LEU A 33 -4.14 -2.88 14.38
C LEU A 33 -3.34 -4.12 14.01
N GLU A 34 -3.70 -5.29 14.54
CA GLU A 34 -3.02 -6.56 14.26
C GLU A 34 -3.04 -6.87 12.76
N ALA A 35 -4.20 -6.73 12.10
CA ALA A 35 -4.31 -6.90 10.65
C ALA A 35 -3.46 -5.86 9.87
N GLY A 36 -3.36 -4.64 10.39
CA GLY A 36 -2.59 -3.55 9.81
C GLY A 36 -1.08 -3.71 9.98
N MET A 37 -0.59 -4.40 11.00
CA MET A 37 0.85 -4.53 11.26
C MET A 37 1.60 -5.14 10.07
N LEU A 38 1.08 -6.25 9.50
CA LEU A 38 1.68 -6.86 8.31
C LEU A 38 1.65 -5.93 7.10
N PHE A 39 0.57 -5.17 6.93
CA PHE A 39 0.43 -4.19 5.85
C PHE A 39 1.48 -3.08 5.99
N TYR A 40 1.65 -2.51 7.19
CA TYR A 40 2.66 -1.50 7.44
C TYR A 40 4.09 -2.04 7.27
N ASP A 41 4.36 -3.26 7.73
CA ASP A 41 5.66 -3.91 7.52
C ASP A 41 5.99 -4.12 6.03
N ALA A 42 4.98 -4.48 5.22
CA ALA A 42 5.15 -4.62 3.78
C ALA A 42 5.48 -3.27 3.11
N PHE A 43 4.78 -2.19 3.48
CA PHE A 43 5.09 -0.85 3.00
C PHE A 43 6.46 -0.36 3.45
N PHE A 44 6.85 -0.64 4.70
CA PHE A 44 8.17 -0.32 5.20
C PHE A 44 9.27 -1.03 4.40
N ARG A 45 9.13 -2.34 4.19
CA ARG A 45 10.08 -3.12 3.37
C ARG A 45 10.12 -2.64 1.92
N TRP A 46 8.97 -2.28 1.35
CA TRP A 46 8.93 -1.70 0.01
C TRP A 46 9.70 -0.36 -0.04
N CYS A 47 9.42 0.58 0.86
CA CYS A 47 10.13 1.86 0.93
C CYS A 47 11.65 1.68 1.13
N ARG A 48 12.06 0.65 1.89
CA ARG A 48 13.47 0.38 2.21
C ARG A 48 14.22 -0.29 1.06
N ASP A 49 13.61 -1.31 0.45
CA ASP A 49 14.34 -2.27 -0.39
C ASP A 49 13.83 -2.36 -1.83
N ALA A 50 12.61 -1.90 -2.12
CA ALA A 50 11.93 -2.19 -3.39
C ALA A 50 11.22 -0.98 -4.03
N ALA A 51 11.51 0.24 -3.57
CA ALA A 51 10.86 1.45 -4.07
C ALA A 51 11.15 1.71 -5.56
N ASP A 52 12.34 1.31 -6.01
CA ASP A 52 12.80 1.44 -7.40
C ASP A 52 12.49 0.21 -8.27
N GLU A 53 11.83 -0.81 -7.72
CA GLU A 53 11.48 -2.02 -8.46
C GLU A 53 10.50 -1.70 -9.59
N THR A 54 10.93 -1.91 -10.83
CA THR A 54 10.07 -1.74 -12.01
C THR A 54 9.43 -3.07 -12.38
N HIS A 55 8.11 -3.17 -12.20
CA HIS A 55 7.35 -4.36 -12.59
C HIS A 55 7.23 -4.45 -14.12
N ASN A 56 8.30 -4.88 -14.78
CA ASN A 56 8.42 -4.97 -16.24
C ASN A 56 8.04 -6.35 -16.80
N TRP A 57 7.17 -7.10 -16.09
CA TRP A 57 6.75 -8.44 -16.51
C TRP A 57 6.44 -8.44 -18.01
N PRO A 58 7.11 -9.29 -18.80
CA PRO A 58 6.85 -9.33 -20.24
C PRO A 58 5.40 -9.76 -20.42
N ALA A 59 4.55 -8.81 -20.80
CA ALA A 59 3.22 -9.10 -21.30
C ALA A 59 3.44 -10.02 -22.50
N GLY A 60 3.10 -11.31 -22.34
CA GLY A 60 3.49 -12.39 -23.25
C GLY A 60 3.42 -11.93 -24.71
N GLY A 61 4.60 -11.59 -25.26
CA GLY A 61 4.69 -11.11 -26.62
C GLY A 61 4.26 -12.26 -27.52
N LYS A 62 3.13 -12.12 -28.21
CA LYS A 62 2.87 -12.95 -29.37
C LYS A 62 3.97 -12.64 -30.37
N ALA A 63 4.89 -13.58 -30.56
CA ALA A 63 5.84 -13.53 -31.65
C ALA A 63 5.07 -13.42 -32.98
N PRO A 64 5.58 -12.63 -33.96
CA PRO A 64 4.94 -12.41 -35.24
C PRO A 64 4.77 -13.71 -36.05
#